data_AF-A0A317XR56-F1
#
_entry.id   AF-A0A317XR56-F1
#
_cell.length_a   1.000
_cell.length_b   1.000
_cell.length_c   1.000
_cell.angle_alpha   90.00
_cell.angle_beta   90.00
_cell.angle_gamma   90.00
#
_symmetry.space_group_name_H-M   'P 1'
#
loop_
_entity.id
_entity.type
_entity.pdbx_description
1 polymer ?
#
loop_
_entity_poly.entity_id
_entity_poly.type
_entity_poly.pdbx_seq_one_letter_code
_entity_poly.pdbx_strand_id
1 'polypeptide(L)'
;MAARFTPRLFQQATRGYASQAAVRAPRQLDGLAGKYASSAYVAALSKDSKTLEKVEGDLKAVQSLLAGSEGAKLQTFISNPTLSAADRTKGLEQLLSSGKGKADPITHNLFTVLAENGRLAETEKVIEGFLDLMTAYRGEVEVTVTSATPLDKSTVSRIETALKGSQIAAKGNGKTLKIVQKVNPAIQGGLVVDFGGNTVDLSVASKVNKLNALLEQGI
;
A
#
# COMPACT_ATOMS: atom_id res chain seq x y z
N MET A 1 -74.47 19.12 17.15
CA MET A 1 -73.62 19.09 15.94
C MET A 1 -72.21 19.51 16.37
N ALA A 2 -71.36 18.55 16.79
CA ALA A 2 -70.05 18.83 17.39
C ALA A 2 -68.95 18.48 16.39
N ALA A 3 -68.34 19.50 15.78
CA ALA A 3 -67.22 19.34 14.85
C ALA A 3 -65.92 19.16 15.66
N ARG A 4 -65.32 17.97 15.54
CA ARG A 4 -64.08 17.59 16.22
C ARG A 4 -62.88 18.22 15.47
N PHE A 5 -62.13 19.04 16.20
CA PHE A 5 -60.81 19.53 15.83
C PHE A 5 -59.81 18.37 15.89
N THR A 6 -59.18 17.99 14.78
CA THR A 6 -58.05 17.06 14.76
C THR A 6 -56.81 17.79 14.23
N PRO A 7 -55.82 18.11 15.09
CA PRO A 7 -54.57 18.67 14.59
C PRO A 7 -53.78 17.57 13.88
N ARG A 8 -53.43 17.82 12.61
CA ARG A 8 -52.49 16.97 11.86
C ARG A 8 -51.12 17.04 12.54
N LEU A 9 -50.72 15.95 13.18
CA LEU A 9 -49.34 15.72 13.62
C LEU A 9 -48.42 15.72 12.39
N PHE A 10 -47.70 16.82 12.17
CA PHE A 10 -46.54 16.84 11.30
C PHE A 10 -45.47 15.95 11.95
N GLN A 11 -45.35 14.71 11.48
CA GLN A 11 -44.18 13.88 11.78
C GLN A 11 -42.95 14.55 11.16
N GLN A 12 -42.19 15.27 11.97
CA GLN A 12 -40.82 15.65 11.63
C GLN A 12 -40.00 14.37 11.50
N ALA A 13 -39.80 13.92 10.27
CA ALA A 13 -38.84 12.88 9.96
C ALA A 13 -37.42 13.43 10.22
N THR A 14 -36.94 13.30 11.45
CA THR A 14 -35.52 13.46 11.77
C THR A 14 -34.78 12.35 11.03
N ARG A 15 -34.23 12.66 9.86
CA ARG A 15 -33.24 11.80 9.20
C ARG A 15 -32.04 11.66 10.14
N GLY A 16 -32.04 10.58 10.93
CA GLY A 16 -30.84 10.16 11.65
C GLY A 16 -29.77 9.83 10.62
N TYR A 17 -28.61 10.49 10.72
CA TYR A 17 -27.41 10.07 10.00
C TYR A 17 -26.97 8.74 10.60
N ALA A 18 -27.51 7.64 10.10
CA ALA A 18 -26.94 6.32 10.30
C ALA A 18 -25.59 6.30 9.57
N SER A 19 -24.49 6.54 10.28
CA SER A 19 -23.17 6.20 9.77
C SER A 19 -23.18 4.69 9.54
N GLN A 20 -23.27 4.24 8.29
CA GLN A 20 -22.93 2.86 7.93
C GLN A 20 -21.62 2.52 8.65
N ALA A 21 -21.56 1.36 9.31
CA ALA A 21 -20.37 0.89 9.98
C ALA A 21 -19.19 1.03 9.00
N ALA A 22 -18.37 2.05 9.23
CA ALA A 22 -17.37 2.45 8.27
C ALA A 22 -16.38 1.30 8.19
N VAL A 23 -16.39 0.58 7.07
CA VAL A 23 -15.31 -0.32 6.70
C VAL A 23 -14.06 0.56 6.69
N ARG A 24 -13.20 0.40 7.70
CA ARG A 24 -12.00 1.22 7.88
C ARG A 24 -10.81 0.47 7.31
N ALA A 25 -9.94 1.20 6.63
CA ALA A 25 -8.65 0.67 6.18
C ALA A 25 -7.83 0.20 7.40
N PRO A 26 -7.04 -0.89 7.25
CA PRO A 26 -6.27 -1.49 8.35
C PRO A 26 -5.18 -0.55 8.90
N ARG A 27 -4.67 0.37 8.08
CA ARG A 27 -3.78 1.46 8.50
C ARG A 27 -4.32 2.79 7.98
N GLN A 28 -4.11 3.86 8.74
CA GLN A 28 -4.39 5.21 8.26
C GLN A 28 -3.16 5.70 7.51
N LEU A 29 -3.32 5.98 6.22
CA LEU A 29 -2.29 6.63 5.42
C LEU A 29 -2.50 8.13 5.49
N ASP A 30 -1.45 8.84 5.90
CA ASP A 30 -1.46 10.29 5.96
C ASP A 30 -1.28 10.92 4.57
N GLY A 31 -1.75 12.16 4.43
CA GLY A 31 -1.61 12.93 3.21
C GLY A 31 -2.73 12.70 2.18
N LEU A 32 -2.59 13.39 1.06
CA LEU A 32 -3.62 13.46 0.04
C LEU A 32 -3.79 12.13 -0.73
N ALA A 33 -2.65 11.55 -1.15
CA ALA A 33 -2.60 10.27 -1.83
C ALA A 33 -3.15 9.14 -0.93
N GLY A 34 -2.80 9.16 0.36
CA GLY A 34 -3.29 8.20 1.36
C GLY A 34 -4.81 8.18 1.52
N LYS A 35 -5.46 9.36 1.41
CA LYS A 35 -6.93 9.45 1.43
C LYS A 35 -7.57 8.79 0.21
N TYR A 36 -7.06 9.05 -1.00
CA TYR A 36 -7.56 8.40 -2.21
C TYR A 36 -7.35 6.89 -2.19
N ALA A 37 -6.16 6.43 -1.77
CA ALA A 37 -5.86 5.01 -1.61
C ALA A 37 -6.80 4.34 -0.60
N SER A 38 -7.04 4.99 0.55
CA SER A 38 -7.96 4.50 1.58
C SER A 38 -9.41 4.45 1.07
N SER A 39 -9.86 5.47 0.33
CA SER A 39 -11.21 5.49 -0.25
C SER A 39 -11.40 4.38 -1.30
N ALA A 40 -10.40 4.16 -2.17
CA ALA A 40 -10.42 3.07 -3.15
C ALA A 40 -10.45 1.70 -2.46
N TYR A 41 -9.64 1.52 -1.42
CA TYR A 41 -9.59 0.30 -0.62
C TYR A 41 -10.93 0.02 0.07
N VAL A 42 -11.53 1.02 0.72
CA VAL A 42 -12.84 0.89 1.38
C VAL A 42 -13.95 0.59 0.37
N ALA A 43 -13.92 1.23 -0.80
CA ALA A 43 -14.89 0.98 -1.86
C ALA A 43 -14.78 -0.46 -2.41
N ALA A 44 -13.56 -0.99 -2.56
CA ALA A 44 -13.33 -2.37 -2.99
C ALA A 44 -13.73 -3.38 -1.91
N LEU A 45 -13.35 -3.14 -0.65
CA LEU A 45 -13.68 -4.00 0.47
C LEU A 45 -15.19 -4.04 0.76
N SER A 46 -15.91 -2.95 0.47
CA SER A 46 -17.37 -2.89 0.62
C SER A 46 -18.13 -3.70 -0.44
N LYS A 47 -17.50 -4.04 -1.57
CA LYS A 47 -18.10 -4.92 -2.59
C LYS A 47 -17.80 -6.37 -2.27
N ASP A 48 -16.55 -6.81 -2.45
CA ASP A 48 -16.12 -8.20 -2.25
C ASP A 48 -14.59 -8.30 -2.15
N SER A 49 -14.07 -9.30 -1.40
CA SER A 49 -12.63 -9.60 -1.36
C SER A 49 -12.03 -9.95 -2.73
N LYS A 50 -12.84 -10.48 -3.67
CA LYS A 50 -12.39 -10.78 -5.04
C LYS A 50 -12.20 -9.52 -5.88
N THR A 51 -12.99 -8.47 -5.63
CA THR A 51 -12.82 -7.18 -6.34
C THR A 51 -11.56 -6.46 -5.86
N LEU A 52 -11.21 -6.63 -4.60
CA LEU A 52 -9.97 -6.09 -4.03
C LEU A 52 -8.72 -6.62 -4.73
N GLU A 53 -8.63 -7.93 -4.98
CA GLU A 53 -7.50 -8.53 -5.72
C GLU A 53 -7.45 -8.10 -7.19
N LYS A 54 -8.61 -7.89 -7.83
CA LYS A 54 -8.67 -7.36 -9.21
C LYS A 54 -8.15 -5.94 -9.29
N VAL A 55 -8.60 -5.07 -8.38
CA VAL A 55 -8.12 -3.68 -8.28
C VAL A 55 -6.61 -3.65 -8.01
N GLU A 56 -6.11 -4.53 -7.14
CA GLU A 56 -4.66 -4.67 -6.91
C GLU A 56 -3.90 -5.05 -8.20
N GLY A 57 -4.43 -6.01 -8.97
CA GLY A 57 -3.87 -6.42 -10.25
C GLY A 57 -3.85 -5.29 -11.29
N ASP A 58 -4.93 -4.53 -11.39
CA ASP A 58 -5.03 -3.38 -12.28
C ASP A 58 -4.03 -2.28 -11.90
N LEU A 59 -3.92 -1.95 -10.62
CA LEU A 59 -3.00 -0.92 -10.14
C LEU A 59 -1.53 -1.33 -10.34
N LYS A 60 -1.19 -2.62 -10.16
CA LYS A 60 0.14 -3.15 -10.50
C LYS A 60 0.45 -3.11 -11.99
N ALA A 61 -0.55 -3.36 -12.83
CA ALA A 61 -0.40 -3.22 -14.28
C ALA A 61 -0.12 -1.77 -14.66
N VAL A 62 -0.86 -0.81 -14.09
CA VAL A 62 -0.61 0.63 -14.28
C VAL A 62 0.78 1.03 -13.77
N GLN A 63 1.19 0.56 -12.60
CA GLN A 63 2.55 0.82 -12.07
C GLN A 63 3.64 0.31 -13.01
N SER A 64 3.44 -0.88 -13.60
CA SER A 64 4.39 -1.47 -14.54
C SER A 64 4.45 -0.69 -15.87
N LEU A 65 3.32 -0.15 -16.32
CA LEU A 65 3.27 0.72 -17.51
C LEU A 65 3.98 2.06 -17.25
N LEU A 66 3.83 2.62 -16.05
CA LEU A 66 4.52 3.84 -15.64
C LEU A 66 6.04 3.65 -15.50
N ALA A 67 6.48 2.47 -15.04
CA ALA A 67 7.90 2.13 -14.92
C ALA A 67 8.55 1.70 -16.26
N GLY A 68 7.75 1.43 -17.30
CA GLY A 68 8.22 0.98 -18.61
C GLY A 68 8.88 2.07 -19.47
N SER A 69 9.38 1.69 -20.65
CA SER A 69 10.02 2.61 -21.62
C SER A 69 9.09 3.69 -22.19
N GLU A 70 7.78 3.45 -22.20
CA GLU A 70 6.75 4.44 -22.53
C GLU A 70 6.37 5.33 -21.33
N GLY A 71 6.87 4.97 -20.14
CA GLY A 71 6.64 5.60 -18.86
C GLY A 71 7.04 7.06 -18.83
N ALA A 72 8.17 7.45 -19.45
CA ALA A 72 8.62 8.84 -19.43
C ALA A 72 7.61 9.82 -20.07
N LYS A 73 6.98 9.41 -21.18
CA LYS A 73 5.94 10.20 -21.87
C LYS A 73 4.62 10.21 -21.09
N LEU A 74 4.31 9.09 -20.43
CA LEU A 74 3.14 8.96 -19.56
C LEU A 74 3.29 9.78 -18.29
N GLN A 75 4.46 9.78 -17.67
CA GLN A 75 4.79 10.60 -16.50
C GLN A 75 4.72 12.08 -16.86
N THR A 76 5.21 12.50 -18.04
CA THR A 76 5.04 13.90 -18.49
C THR A 76 3.58 14.24 -18.76
N PHE A 77 2.80 13.33 -19.34
CA PHE A 77 1.35 13.54 -19.54
C PHE A 77 0.59 13.66 -18.21
N ILE A 78 0.92 12.81 -17.24
CA ILE A 78 0.31 12.73 -15.91
C ILE A 78 0.69 13.94 -15.04
N SER A 79 1.92 14.44 -15.18
CA SER A 79 2.42 15.59 -14.42
C SER A 79 2.13 16.95 -15.06
N ASN A 80 1.60 17.00 -16.29
CA ASN A 80 1.33 18.25 -16.99
C ASN A 80 -0.03 18.85 -16.55
N PRO A 81 -0.02 19.99 -15.82
CA PRO A 81 -1.25 20.64 -15.34
C PRO A 81 -1.99 21.42 -16.44
N THR A 82 -1.38 21.61 -17.61
CA THR A 82 -1.91 22.44 -18.71
C THR A 82 -3.00 21.73 -19.51
N LEU A 83 -3.16 20.41 -19.34
CA LEU A 83 -4.15 19.62 -20.04
C LEU A 83 -5.54 19.79 -19.41
N SER A 84 -6.57 19.89 -20.26
CA SER A 84 -7.96 19.96 -19.80
C SER A 84 -8.35 18.66 -19.07
N ALA A 85 -9.29 18.75 -18.12
CA ALA A 85 -9.75 17.57 -17.38
C ALA A 85 -10.35 16.50 -18.31
N ALA A 86 -11.02 16.92 -19.39
CA ALA A 86 -11.64 16.04 -20.37
C ALA A 86 -10.62 15.32 -21.27
N ASP A 87 -9.51 15.97 -21.62
CA ASP A 87 -8.44 15.33 -22.40
C ASP A 87 -7.65 14.34 -21.53
N ARG A 88 -7.51 14.66 -20.24
CA ARG A 88 -6.87 13.79 -19.25
C ARG A 88 -7.68 12.52 -18.98
N THR A 89 -8.99 12.62 -18.80
CA THR A 89 -9.85 11.43 -18.63
C THR A 89 -9.83 10.54 -19.88
N LYS A 90 -9.93 11.12 -21.08
CA LYS A 90 -9.85 10.36 -22.34
C LYS A 90 -8.51 9.65 -22.52
N GLY A 91 -7.40 10.32 -22.22
CA GLY A 91 -6.07 9.71 -22.28
C GLY A 91 -5.94 8.53 -21.31
N LEU A 92 -6.48 8.66 -20.09
CA LEU A 92 -6.49 7.57 -19.11
C LEU A 92 -7.43 6.43 -19.50
N GLU A 93 -8.61 6.73 -20.03
CA GLU A 93 -9.53 5.71 -20.55
C GLU A 93 -8.88 4.90 -21.66
N GLN A 94 -8.13 5.55 -22.56
CA GLN A 94 -7.35 4.87 -23.59
C GLN A 94 -6.24 4.00 -22.99
N LEU A 95 -5.53 4.47 -21.97
CA LEU A 95 -4.48 3.69 -21.29
C LEU A 95 -5.04 2.48 -20.54
N LEU A 96 -6.14 2.68 -19.81
CA LEU A 96 -6.83 1.63 -19.07
C LEU A 96 -7.49 0.60 -20.01
N SER A 97 -7.91 1.03 -21.20
CA SER A 97 -8.44 0.14 -22.24
C SER A 97 -7.36 -0.55 -23.08
N SER A 98 -6.15 0.02 -23.14
CA SER A 98 -4.99 -0.56 -23.82
C SER A 98 -4.25 -1.59 -22.97
N GLY A 99 -4.50 -1.60 -21.66
CA GLY A 99 -4.09 -2.70 -20.77
C GLY A 99 -4.74 -4.01 -21.20
N LYS A 100 -4.07 -5.14 -20.95
CA LYS A 100 -4.50 -6.51 -21.36
C LYS A 100 -5.77 -7.02 -20.63
N GLY A 101 -6.62 -6.15 -20.13
CA GLY A 101 -7.87 -6.46 -19.46
C GLY A 101 -8.69 -5.19 -19.24
N LYS A 102 -10.02 -5.32 -19.25
CA LYS A 102 -10.92 -4.23 -18.83
C LYS A 102 -10.67 -3.97 -17.34
N ALA A 103 -10.20 -2.77 -17.02
CA ALA A 103 -10.04 -2.34 -15.62
C ALA A 103 -11.37 -2.46 -14.87
N ASP A 104 -11.31 -2.79 -13.58
CA ASP A 104 -12.49 -2.81 -12.72
C ASP A 104 -13.15 -1.41 -12.65
N PRO A 105 -14.48 -1.31 -12.57
CA PRO A 105 -15.16 -0.02 -12.42
C PRO A 105 -14.67 0.81 -11.23
N ILE A 106 -14.15 0.19 -10.16
CA ILE A 106 -13.57 0.93 -9.03
C ILE A 106 -12.26 1.60 -9.45
N THR A 107 -11.39 0.87 -10.15
CA THR A 107 -10.12 1.38 -10.70
C THR A 107 -10.39 2.53 -11.67
N HIS A 108 -11.35 2.35 -12.57
CA HIS A 108 -11.78 3.40 -13.51
C HIS A 108 -12.23 4.67 -12.77
N ASN A 109 -13.15 4.53 -11.82
CA ASN A 109 -13.67 5.66 -11.06
C ASN A 109 -12.57 6.38 -10.25
N LEU A 110 -11.61 5.64 -9.70
CA LEU A 110 -10.46 6.22 -9.00
C LEU A 110 -9.66 7.14 -9.95
N PHE A 111 -9.34 6.67 -11.15
CA PHE A 111 -8.60 7.47 -12.13
C PHE A 111 -9.42 8.64 -12.67
N THR A 112 -10.73 8.47 -12.89
CA THR A 112 -11.62 9.57 -13.27
C THR A 112 -11.61 10.68 -12.21
N VAL A 113 -11.77 10.33 -10.94
CA VAL A 113 -11.77 11.30 -9.84
C VAL A 113 -10.39 11.97 -9.69
N LEU A 114 -9.29 11.25 -9.87
CA LEU A 114 -7.95 11.85 -9.86
C LEU A 114 -7.76 12.82 -11.04
N ALA A 115 -8.29 12.48 -12.22
CA ALA A 115 -8.25 13.34 -13.39
C ALA A 115 -9.09 14.60 -13.21
N GLU A 116 -10.34 14.48 -12.74
CA GLU A 116 -11.21 15.63 -12.48
C GLU A 116 -10.58 16.61 -11.47
N ASN A 117 -9.93 16.07 -10.43
CA ASN A 117 -9.28 16.88 -9.40
C ASN A 117 -7.89 17.41 -9.78
N GLY A 118 -7.36 17.10 -10.96
CA GLY A 118 -6.02 17.56 -11.36
C GLY A 118 -4.86 16.86 -10.66
N ARG A 119 -5.08 15.68 -10.08
CA ARG A 119 -4.15 15.01 -9.15
C ARG A 119 -3.50 13.76 -9.72
N LEU A 120 -3.37 13.71 -11.04
CA LEU A 120 -2.75 12.57 -11.71
C LEU A 120 -1.27 12.41 -11.34
N ALA A 121 -0.56 13.50 -11.09
CA ALA A 121 0.83 13.44 -10.60
C ALA A 121 1.00 12.58 -9.33
N GLU A 122 -0.03 12.47 -8.49
CA GLU A 122 0.01 11.69 -7.25
C GLU A 122 -0.39 10.22 -7.45
N THR A 123 -0.70 9.80 -8.68
CA THR A 123 -1.12 8.43 -9.01
C THR A 123 -0.10 7.39 -8.52
N GLU A 124 1.20 7.63 -8.67
CA GLU A 124 2.24 6.72 -8.23
C GLU A 124 2.16 6.48 -6.71
N LYS A 125 2.08 7.56 -5.92
CA LYS A 125 1.94 7.48 -4.47
C LYS A 125 0.61 6.86 -4.03
N VAL A 126 -0.47 7.08 -4.78
CA VAL A 126 -1.77 6.45 -4.51
C VAL A 126 -1.70 4.94 -4.71
N ILE A 127 -1.01 4.48 -5.77
CA ILE A 127 -0.82 3.06 -6.04
C ILE A 127 0.04 2.42 -4.94
N GLU A 128 1.15 3.04 -4.56
CA GLU A 128 2.00 2.58 -3.45
C GLU A 128 1.22 2.46 -2.14
N GLY A 129 0.47 3.51 -1.78
CA GLY A 129 -0.38 3.49 -0.59
C GLY A 129 -1.44 2.38 -0.64
N PHE A 130 -2.04 2.11 -1.80
CA PHE A 130 -2.99 1.01 -1.94
C PHE A 130 -2.31 -0.36 -1.74
N LEU A 131 -1.11 -0.55 -2.29
CA LEU A 131 -0.33 -1.77 -2.09
C LEU A 131 0.05 -1.96 -0.62
N ASP A 132 0.38 -0.89 0.11
CA ASP A 132 0.65 -0.94 1.54
C ASP A 132 -0.59 -1.31 2.38
N LEU A 133 -1.77 -0.85 1.97
CA LEU A 133 -3.02 -1.28 2.60
C LEU A 133 -3.31 -2.76 2.31
N MET A 134 -2.95 -3.25 1.13
CA MET A 134 -3.09 -4.66 0.77
C MET A 134 -2.14 -5.56 1.56
N THR A 135 -0.88 -5.18 1.74
CA THR A 135 0.06 -5.92 2.58
C THR A 135 -0.42 -5.95 4.03
N ALA A 136 -0.92 -4.81 4.54
CA ALA A 136 -1.52 -4.73 5.88
C ALA A 136 -2.77 -5.61 6.01
N TYR A 137 -3.63 -5.67 5.00
CA TYR A 137 -4.83 -6.52 5.00
C TYR A 137 -4.50 -8.01 5.03
N ARG A 138 -3.48 -8.43 4.26
CA ARG A 138 -2.99 -9.82 4.24
C ARG A 138 -2.24 -10.20 5.52
N GLY A 139 -1.81 -9.20 6.31
CA GLY A 139 -0.87 -9.42 7.40
C GLY A 139 0.49 -9.84 6.88
N GLU A 140 0.91 -9.28 5.74
CA GLU A 140 2.27 -9.45 5.22
C GLU A 140 3.20 -8.48 5.93
N VAL A 141 4.25 -9.01 6.57
CA VAL A 141 5.34 -8.20 7.12
C VAL A 141 6.50 -8.23 6.13
N GLU A 142 6.88 -7.05 5.65
CA GLU A 142 8.08 -6.90 4.83
C GLU A 142 9.32 -7.00 5.73
N VAL A 143 10.21 -7.93 5.39
CA VAL A 143 11.44 -8.17 6.11
C VAL A 143 12.60 -7.90 5.16
N THR A 144 13.40 -6.89 5.49
CA THR A 144 14.62 -6.59 4.73
C THR A 144 15.77 -7.36 5.34
N VAL A 145 16.34 -8.28 4.56
CA VAL A 145 17.50 -9.07 4.97
C VAL A 145 18.72 -8.52 4.24
N THR A 146 19.64 -7.95 5.01
CA THR A 146 20.93 -7.45 4.52
C THR A 146 22.03 -8.48 4.76
N SER A 147 22.69 -8.91 3.68
CA SER A 147 23.77 -9.90 3.72
C SER A 147 25.02 -9.41 2.96
N ALA A 148 26.21 -9.92 3.34
CA ALA A 148 27.46 -9.57 2.66
C ALA A 148 27.56 -10.19 1.26
N THR A 149 26.97 -11.39 1.11
CA THR A 149 26.90 -12.15 -0.14
C THR A 149 25.45 -12.39 -0.52
N PRO A 150 25.13 -12.58 -1.81
CA PRO A 150 23.80 -13.00 -2.22
C PRO A 150 23.42 -14.31 -1.53
N LEU A 151 22.19 -14.38 -1.01
CA LEU A 151 21.70 -15.54 -0.29
C LEU A 151 21.19 -16.61 -1.25
N ASP A 152 21.48 -17.86 -0.94
CA ASP A 152 20.95 -19.03 -1.60
C ASP A 152 19.50 -19.30 -1.18
N LYS A 153 18.71 -19.90 -2.09
CA LYS A 153 17.28 -20.18 -1.85
C LYS A 153 17.05 -21.05 -0.60
N SER A 154 17.97 -21.95 -0.28
CA SER A 154 17.91 -22.77 0.95
C SER A 154 18.05 -21.93 2.21
N THR A 155 18.98 -21.00 2.24
CA THR A 155 19.14 -20.09 3.38
C THR A 155 17.96 -19.15 3.54
N VAL A 156 17.39 -18.65 2.44
CA VAL A 156 16.17 -17.82 2.47
C VAL A 156 15.00 -18.61 3.09
N SER A 157 14.77 -19.86 2.67
CA SER A 157 13.73 -20.72 3.26
C SER A 157 13.94 -21.00 4.75
N ARG A 158 15.20 -21.18 5.18
CA ARG A 158 15.54 -21.33 6.60
C ARG A 158 15.26 -20.06 7.39
N ILE A 159 15.59 -18.89 6.83
CA ILE A 159 15.28 -17.59 7.43
C ILE A 159 13.77 -17.40 7.54
N GLU A 160 12.99 -17.72 6.49
CA GLU A 160 11.52 -17.68 6.56
C GLU A 160 10.98 -18.56 7.68
N THR A 161 11.50 -19.79 7.82
CA THR A 161 11.07 -20.73 8.85
C THR A 161 11.45 -20.23 10.25
N ALA A 162 12.66 -19.71 10.41
CA ALA A 162 13.14 -19.15 11.68
C ALA A 162 12.36 -17.89 12.08
N LEU A 163 12.00 -17.04 11.12
CA LEU A 163 11.21 -15.82 11.36
C LEU A 163 9.73 -16.13 11.64
N LYS A 164 9.17 -17.19 11.04
CA LYS A 164 7.83 -17.71 11.37
C LYS A 164 7.79 -18.34 12.77
N GLY A 165 8.85 -19.07 13.15
CA GLY A 165 8.94 -19.76 14.45
C GLY A 165 9.34 -18.85 15.61
N SER A 166 10.12 -17.81 15.36
CA SER A 166 10.41 -16.76 16.33
C SER A 166 9.18 -15.87 16.50
N GLN A 167 8.88 -15.45 17.72
CA GLN A 167 7.71 -14.65 18.15
C GLN A 167 7.54 -13.27 17.44
N ILE A 168 8.29 -13.01 16.37
CA ILE A 168 8.17 -11.87 15.45
C ILE A 168 6.83 -11.93 14.69
N ALA A 169 6.36 -13.12 14.32
CA ALA A 169 5.03 -13.32 13.73
C ALA A 169 3.87 -13.11 14.73
N ALA A 170 4.11 -13.36 16.04
CA ALA A 170 3.09 -13.29 17.10
C ALA A 170 2.81 -11.87 17.59
N LYS A 171 3.79 -10.95 17.54
CA LYS A 171 3.58 -9.53 17.89
C LYS A 171 3.10 -8.66 16.73
N GLY A 172 3.29 -9.10 15.48
CA GLY A 172 3.02 -8.32 14.27
C GLY A 172 1.74 -8.66 13.49
N ASN A 173 0.87 -9.53 13.99
CA ASN A 173 -0.29 -10.06 13.24
C ASN A 173 0.08 -10.67 11.87
N GLY A 174 1.33 -11.14 11.72
CA GLY A 174 1.92 -11.44 10.42
C GLY A 174 1.79 -12.90 10.03
N LYS A 175 0.81 -13.25 9.19
CA LYS A 175 0.61 -14.64 8.71
C LYS A 175 1.57 -15.00 7.57
N THR A 176 2.13 -14.01 6.89
CA THR A 176 2.96 -14.17 5.68
C THR A 176 4.12 -13.17 5.71
N LEU A 177 5.30 -13.60 5.24
CA LEU A 177 6.52 -12.79 5.24
C LEU A 177 6.92 -12.51 3.79
N LYS A 178 7.18 -11.25 3.47
CA LYS A 178 7.77 -10.84 2.19
C LYS A 178 9.23 -10.48 2.43
N ILE A 179 10.16 -11.30 1.94
CA ILE A 179 11.60 -11.05 2.13
C ILE A 179 12.15 -10.20 0.99
N VAL A 180 12.70 -9.04 1.33
CA VAL A 180 13.50 -8.20 0.42
C VAL A 180 14.97 -8.43 0.74
N GLN A 181 15.73 -8.91 -0.24
CA GLN A 181 17.16 -9.19 -0.07
C GLN A 181 17.98 -7.99 -0.52
N LYS A 182 18.87 -7.51 0.35
CA LYS A 182 19.81 -6.43 0.06
C LYS A 182 21.24 -6.92 0.28
N VAL A 183 22.09 -6.80 -0.73
CA VAL A 183 23.50 -7.17 -0.60
C VAL A 183 24.30 -5.93 -0.21
N ASN A 184 24.96 -5.98 0.93
CA ASN A 184 25.89 -4.94 1.37
C ASN A 184 27.23 -5.57 1.79
N PRO A 185 28.29 -5.46 0.97
CA PRO A 185 29.60 -6.04 1.28
C PRO A 185 30.29 -5.39 2.48
N ALA A 186 29.85 -4.20 2.93
CA ALA A 186 30.46 -3.48 4.05
C ALA A 186 30.32 -4.22 5.40
N ILE A 187 29.33 -5.11 5.54
CA ILE A 187 29.12 -5.84 6.80
C ILE A 187 30.13 -6.98 7.00
N GLN A 188 30.94 -7.30 5.97
CA GLN A 188 32.00 -8.32 5.93
C GLN A 188 31.59 -9.76 6.30
N GLY A 189 30.35 -9.96 6.75
CA GLY A 189 29.75 -11.24 7.09
C GLY A 189 28.56 -11.07 8.04
N GLY A 190 27.83 -12.15 8.25
CA GLY A 190 26.64 -12.17 9.11
C GLY A 190 25.38 -11.65 8.41
N LEU A 191 24.36 -11.37 9.22
CA LEU A 191 23.00 -11.04 8.76
C LEU A 191 22.48 -9.83 9.55
N VAL A 192 21.84 -8.90 8.85
CA VAL A 192 21.01 -7.86 9.49
C VAL A 192 19.59 -8.04 8.98
N VAL A 193 18.66 -8.22 9.91
CA VAL A 193 17.24 -8.38 9.59
C VAL A 193 16.48 -7.18 10.12
N ASP A 194 15.84 -6.44 9.23
CA ASP A 194 14.99 -5.31 9.57
C ASP A 194 13.52 -5.66 9.31
N PHE A 195 12.65 -5.43 10.30
CA PHE A 195 11.21 -5.64 10.20
C PHE A 195 10.45 -4.60 11.02
N GLY A 196 9.64 -3.77 10.37
CA GLY A 196 8.59 -2.95 11.00
C GLY A 196 9.02 -2.15 12.24
N GLY A 197 10.24 -1.59 12.24
CA GLY A 197 10.79 -0.78 13.34
C GLY A 197 11.64 -1.56 14.36
N ASN A 198 11.87 -2.85 14.14
CA ASN A 198 12.83 -3.63 14.90
C ASN A 198 13.95 -4.11 13.98
N THR A 199 15.19 -3.95 14.43
CA THR A 199 16.37 -4.39 13.69
C THR A 199 17.12 -5.41 14.54
N VAL A 200 17.34 -6.60 13.98
CA VAL A 200 18.20 -7.63 14.56
C VAL A 200 19.49 -7.66 13.78
N ASP A 201 20.54 -7.11 14.38
CA ASP A 201 21.88 -7.04 13.79
C ASP A 201 22.78 -8.15 14.37
N LEU A 202 23.14 -9.10 13.51
CA LEU A 202 24.10 -10.16 13.77
C LEU A 202 25.27 -10.08 12.76
N SER A 203 25.61 -8.89 12.30
CA SER A 203 26.74 -8.65 11.40
C SER A 203 28.09 -8.76 12.10
N VAL A 204 29.09 -9.18 11.33
CA VAL A 204 30.48 -9.28 11.81
C VAL A 204 31.05 -7.89 12.07
N ALA A 205 30.78 -6.92 11.19
CA ALA A 205 31.20 -5.53 11.37
C ALA A 205 30.75 -4.94 12.72
N SER A 206 29.46 -5.10 13.08
CA SER A 206 28.96 -4.60 14.37
C SER A 206 29.58 -5.31 15.56
N LYS A 207 29.92 -6.61 15.45
CA LYS A 207 30.59 -7.35 16.53
C LYS A 207 32.03 -6.88 16.72
N VAL A 208 32.77 -6.65 15.64
CA VAL A 208 34.15 -6.11 15.69
C VAL A 208 34.15 -4.71 16.30
N ASN A 209 33.23 -3.84 15.86
CA ASN A 209 33.11 -2.49 16.41
C ASN A 209 32.82 -2.48 17.92
N LYS A 210 31.94 -3.38 18.40
CA LYS A 210 31.68 -3.54 19.83
C LYS A 210 32.92 -3.99 20.61
N LEU A 211 33.71 -4.90 20.06
CA LEU A 211 34.95 -5.36 20.71
C LEU A 211 36.00 -4.26 20.78
N ASN A 212 36.20 -3.51 19.68
CA ASN A 212 37.14 -2.39 19.67
C ASN A 212 36.73 -1.30 20.67
N ALA A 213 35.45 -0.96 20.74
CA ALA A 213 34.94 0.02 21.70
C ALA A 213 35.17 -0.40 23.16
N LEU A 214 35.04 -1.70 23.47
CA LEU A 214 35.33 -2.22 24.82
C LEU A 214 36.82 -2.16 25.16
N LEU A 215 37.69 -2.38 24.17
CA LEU A 215 39.15 -2.25 24.36
C LEU A 215 39.57 -0.79 24.57
N GLU A 216 38.95 0.14 23.85
CA GLU A 216 39.22 1.59 24.00
C GLU A 216 38.73 2.15 25.35
N GLN A 217 37.62 1.64 25.90
CA GLN A 217 37.12 2.04 27.22
C GLN A 217 37.89 1.42 28.39
N GLY A 218 38.66 0.36 28.13
CA GLY A 218 39.48 -0.33 29.13
C GLY A 218 40.90 0.22 29.29
N ILE A 219 41.25 1.28 28.55
CA ILE A 219 42.50 2.04 28.63
C ILE A 219 42.20 3.40 29.26
#